data_AF-A0A1J5GUB9-F1
#
_entry.id   AF-A0A1J5GUB9-F1
#
_cell.length_a   1.000
_cell.length_b   1.000
_cell.length_c   1.000
_cell.angle_alpha   90.00
_cell.angle_beta   90.00
_cell.angle_gamma   90.00
#
_symmetry.space_group_name_H-M   'P 1'
#
loop_
_entity.id
_entity.type
_entity.pdbx_description
1 polymer ?
#
loop_
_entity_poly.entity_id
_entity_poly.type
_entity_poly.pdbx_seq_one_letter_code
_entity_poly.pdbx_strand_id
1 'polypeptide(L)' 'MYVRNYFFKCNDCDKNTAIKAICLACGDRAKIRKSGLQFFSECEKCGTSELFHTNPANR' A
#
# COMPACT_ATOMS: atom_id res chain seq x y z
N MET A 1 -10.94 -2.97 15.24
CA MET A 1 -10.35 -2.48 13.97
C MET A 1 -9.09 -3.30 13.65
N TYR A 2 -9.14 -4.24 12.69
CA TYR A 2 -7.95 -4.97 12.25
C TYR A 2 -7.20 -4.14 11.20
N VAL A 3 -6.06 -3.57 11.56
CA VAL A 3 -5.11 -2.97 10.61
C VAL A 3 -4.46 -4.13 9.86
N ARG A 4 -4.78 -4.28 8.56
CA ARG A 4 -4.11 -5.24 7.68
C ARG A 4 -2.73 -4.67 7.32
N ASN A 5 -1.68 -5.24 7.91
CA ASN A 5 -0.31 -4.92 7.55
C ASN A 5 0.00 -5.60 6.21
N TYR A 6 0.20 -4.81 5.17
CA TYR A 6 0.69 -5.31 3.89
C TYR A 6 2.22 -5.33 3.92
N PHE A 7 2.82 -6.32 3.27
CA PHE A 7 4.27 -6.46 3.19
C PHE A 7 4.66 -6.61 1.72
N PHE A 8 5.66 -5.86 1.26
CA PHE A 8 6.33 -6.15 0.00
C PHE A 8 7.25 -7.33 0.20
N LYS A 9 7.13 -8.37 -0.63
CA LYS A 9 8.10 -9.46 -0.68
C LYS A 9 9.06 -9.19 -1.83
N CYS A 10 10.35 -9.12 -1.53
CA CYS A 10 11.38 -9.06 -2.56
C CYS A 10 11.62 -10.48 -3.12
N ASN A 11 11.48 -10.67 -4.43
CA ASN A 11 11.77 -11.97 -5.06
C ASN A 11 13.27 -12.26 -5.17
N ASP A 12 14.12 -11.25 -5.13
CA ASP A 12 15.57 -11.40 -5.28
C ASP A 12 16.24 -11.90 -4.00
N CYS A 13 15.81 -11.37 -2.84
CA CYS A 13 16.41 -11.68 -1.54
C CYS A 13 15.47 -12.34 -0.52
N ASP A 14 14.26 -12.71 -0.95
CA ASP A 14 13.17 -13.31 -0.15
C ASP A 14 12.75 -12.53 1.12
N LYS A 15 13.23 -11.29 1.28
CA LYS A 15 12.90 -10.46 2.44
C LYS A 15 11.53 -9.80 2.32
N ASN A 16 10.83 -9.70 3.45
CA ASN A 16 9.56 -8.98 3.58
C ASN A 16 9.80 -7.58 4.16
N THR A 17 9.28 -6.54 3.50
CA THR A 17 9.31 -5.16 3.96
C THR A 17 7.89 -4.70 4.27
N ALA A 18 7.63 -4.28 5.51
CA ALA A 18 6.33 -3.74 5.90
C ALA A 18 5.99 -2.49 5.09
N ILE A 19 4.83 -2.46 4.44
CA ILE A 19 4.33 -1.30 3.72
C ILE A 19 3.76 -0.33 4.74
N LYS A 20 4.56 0.66 5.13
CA LYS A 20 4.10 1.78 5.95
C LYS A 20 3.52 2.84 5.02
N ALA A 21 2.23 2.74 4.73
CA ALA A 21 1.53 3.75 3.96
C ALA A 21 1.25 4.96 4.88
N ILE A 22 1.82 6.10 4.53
CA ILE A 22 1.65 7.37 5.22
C ILE A 22 1.06 8.34 4.21
N CYS A 23 0.05 9.10 4.60
CA CYS A 23 -0.52 10.11 3.74
C CYS A 23 0.46 11.29 3.62
N LEU A 24 0.84 11.65 2.39
CA LEU A 24 1.73 12.79 2.14
C LEU A 24 1.08 14.14 2.48
N ALA A 25 -0.26 14.21 2.49
CA ALA A 25 -0.99 15.45 2.75
C ALA A 25 -1.06 15.81 4.25
N CYS A 26 -1.18 14.81 5.13
CA CYS A 26 -1.37 15.03 6.58
C CYS A 26 -0.34 14.32 7.47
N GLY A 27 0.53 13.48 6.91
CA GLY A 27 1.49 12.67 7.67
C GLY A 27 0.85 11.54 8.49
N ASP A 28 -0.46 11.33 8.34
CA ASP A 28 -1.22 10.36 9.12
C ASP A 28 -1.23 8.98 8.44
N ARG A 29 -1.71 7.97 9.15
CA ARG A 29 -1.70 6.57 8.67
C ARG A 29 -2.63 6.43 7.46
N ALA A 30 -2.10 5.99 6.32
CA ALA A 30 -2.91 5.63 5.16
C ALA A 30 -3.18 4.12 5.14
N LYS A 31 -4.32 3.73 4.56
CA LYS A 31 -4.67 2.33 4.31
C LYS A 31 -4.25 1.96 2.89
N ILE A 32 -3.67 0.78 2.73
CA ILE A 32 -3.44 0.22 1.40
C ILE A 32 -4.67 -0.58 0.99
N ARG A 33 -5.29 -0.20 -0.13
CA ARG A 33 -6.37 -0.92 -0.79
C ARG A 33 -5.81 -1.61 -2.03
N LYS A 34 -5.91 -2.94 -2.08
CA LYS A 34 -5.56 -3.72 -3.28
C LYS A 34 -6.79 -3.89 -4.16
N SER A 35 -6.66 -3.54 -5.44
CA SER A 35 -7.63 -3.82 -6.50
C SER A 35 -6.93 -4.57 -7.64
N GLY A 36 -7.03 -5.90 -7.65
CA GLY A 36 -6.32 -6.74 -8.62
C GLY A 36 -4.80 -6.59 -8.51
N LEU A 37 -4.19 -5.99 -9.53
CA LEU A 37 -2.76 -5.68 -9.60
C LEU A 37 -2.41 -4.30 -9.05
N GLN A 38 -3.40 -3.43 -8.89
CA GLN A 38 -3.21 -2.06 -8.44
C GLN A 38 -3.34 -1.99 -6.91
N PHE A 39 -2.45 -1.23 -6.29
CA PHE A 39 -2.45 -0.89 -4.87
C PHE A 39 -2.67 0.60 -4.77
N PHE A 40 -3.68 0.98 -4.02
CA PHE A 40 -4.04 2.36 -3.75
C PHE A 40 -3.74 2.69 -2.29
N SER A 41 -3.14 3.84 -2.03
CA SER A 41 -3.04 4.42 -0.69
C SER A 41 -4.24 5.33 -0.46
N GLU A 42 -5.10 4.95 0.48
CA GLU A 42 -6.31 5.68 0.83
C GLU A 42 -6.18 6.23 2.25
N CYS A 43 -6.30 7.55 2.41
CA CYS A 43 -6.25 8.20 3.71
C CYS A 43 -7.67 8.39 4.26
N GLU A 44 -8.00 7.78 5.41
CA GLU A 44 -9.32 7.97 6.04
C GLU A 44 -9.52 9.39 6.58
N LYS A 45 -8.43 10.10 6.91
CA LYS A 45 -8.47 11.48 7.40
C LYS A 45 -8.73 12.48 6.29
N CYS A 46 -8.00 12.35 5.17
CA CYS A 46 -8.11 13.26 4.04
C CYS A 46 -9.15 12.82 3.01
N GLY A 47 -9.61 11.57 3.06
CA GLY A 47 -10.46 10.98 2.02
C GLY A 47 -9.76 10.83 0.66
N THR A 48 -8.44 10.94 0.62
CA THR A 48 -7.66 10.86 -0.62
C THR A 48 -7.39 9.41 -0.97
N SER A 49 -7.59 9.04 -2.24
CA SER A 49 -7.23 7.72 -2.79
C SER A 49 -6.27 7.92 -3.96
N GLU A 50 -5.03 7.45 -3.81
CA GLU A 50 -4.00 7.59 -4.83
C GLU A 50 -3.40 6.24 -5.17
N LEU A 51 -2.99 6.05 -6.43
CA LEU A 51 -2.33 4.82 -6.86
C LEU A 51 -0.92 4.76 -6.26
N PHE A 52 -0.71 3.85 -5.33
CA PHE A 52 0.57 3.66 -4.64
C PHE A 52 1.54 2.81 -5.45
N HIS A 53 1.05 1.69 -6.00
CA HIS A 53 1.89 0.77 -6.78
C HIS A 53 1.01 -0.08 -7.70
N THR A 54 1.50 -0.43 -8.89
CA THR A 54 0.85 -1.44 -9.73
C THR A 54 1.83 -2.57 -9.92
N ASN A 55 1.47 -3.76 -9.41
CA ASN A 55 2.26 -4.95 -9.64
C ASN A 55 2.22 -5.28 -11.14
N PRO A 56 3.35 -5.60 -11.78
CA PRO A 56 3.35 -6.08 -13.15
C PRO A 56 2.37 -7.26 -13.29
N ALA A 57 1.63 -7.27 -14.41
CA ALA A 57 0.93 -8.46 -14.86
C ALA A 57 2.00 -9.36 -15.48
N ASN A 58 2.63 -10.23 -14.68
CA ASN A 58 3.49 -11.27 -15.23
C ASN A 58 2.62 -12.11 -16.18
N ARG A 59 2.86 -11.98 -17.48
CA ARG A 59 2.21 -12.76 -18.55
C ARG A 59 3.14 -13.89 -18.97
#